data_AF-A0A6Y3BDT1-F1
#
_entry.id   AF-A0A6Y3BDT1-F1
#
_cell.length_a   1.000
_cell.length_b   1.000
_cell.length_c   1.000
_cell.angle_alpha   90.00
_cell.angle_beta   90.00
_cell.angle_gamma   90.00
#
_symmetry.space_group_name_H-M   'P 1'
#
loop_
_entity.id
_entity.type
_entity.pdbx_description
1 polymer ?
#
loop_
_entity_poly.entity_id
_entity_poly.type
_entity_poly.pdbx_seq_one_letter_code
_entity_poly.pdbx_strand_id
1 'polypeptide(L)'
;GELQKEDTQLNTQARKNQIELVVIQSKTSSTFKEDAIIKFRETIQDLFDLGNDLDKFKKRYNSLLLEKVSLFRNAYSKLAKTFPTILIKFFYATQGVENDIHQNVIDKASKLRDDIHGLFSGSVCDFSFIGATTLLEMSRNIPASSRILEVSEQPISTSAGSYICLASLTKYYEFISDNGALARSIFESNVRDYQGSVTVNTGIRLTLQNMNSDDFWYLNNGVTIITPKAVSAGKQLTIEDPQIVNGLQTSHEIYRHFSNSENSQNDKRSILIRIICEENEDARDRIIRATNSQTAILPASLRSSDEIHRNIEDYLKANDFYYDRKKNFYKNLGKLVSKIISIAYLAQAMMT
;
A
#
# COMPACT_ATOMS: atom_id res chain seq x y z
N GLY A 1 -13.50 -9.38 -6.44
CA GLY A 1 -14.31 -10.59 -6.22
C GLY A 1 -14.16 -11.05 -4.78
N GLU A 2 -15.05 -11.91 -4.30
CA GLU A 2 -14.91 -12.56 -2.99
C GLU A 2 -14.10 -13.85 -3.11
N LEU A 3 -13.19 -14.10 -2.16
CA LEU A 3 -12.43 -15.35 -2.13
C LEU A 3 -13.36 -16.52 -1.82
N GLN A 4 -13.43 -17.49 -2.72
CA GLN A 4 -14.23 -18.71 -2.52
C GLN A 4 -13.61 -19.60 -1.44
N LYS A 5 -14.44 -19.98 -0.47
CA LYS A 5 -14.16 -21.00 0.54
C LYS A 5 -15.12 -22.17 0.33
N GLU A 6 -14.90 -23.29 1.02
CA GLU A 6 -15.72 -24.50 0.88
C GLU A 6 -17.23 -24.23 1.10
N ASP A 7 -17.56 -23.31 1.99
CA ASP A 7 -18.95 -22.96 2.35
C ASP A 7 -19.56 -21.81 1.52
N THR A 8 -18.84 -21.27 0.54
CA THR A 8 -19.33 -20.11 -0.21
C THR A 8 -20.49 -20.51 -1.12
N GLN A 9 -21.67 -19.92 -0.89
CA GLN A 9 -22.84 -20.14 -1.74
C GLN A 9 -22.68 -19.44 -3.09
N LEU A 10 -22.68 -20.23 -4.17
CA LEU A 10 -22.61 -19.72 -5.53
C LEU A 10 -23.98 -19.27 -6.01
N ASN A 11 -24.10 -18.03 -6.48
CA ASN A 11 -25.31 -17.57 -7.15
C ASN A 11 -25.38 -18.10 -8.58
N THR A 12 -26.00 -19.27 -8.75
CA THR A 12 -26.16 -19.95 -10.03
C THR A 12 -27.24 -19.33 -10.93
N GLN A 13 -27.97 -18.31 -10.45
CA GLN A 13 -29.03 -17.63 -11.21
C GLN A 13 -28.55 -16.30 -11.82
N ALA A 14 -27.49 -15.71 -11.29
CA ALA A 14 -26.88 -14.50 -11.86
C ALA A 14 -26.27 -14.80 -13.24
N ARG A 15 -26.51 -13.93 -14.22
CA ARG A 15 -25.84 -13.96 -15.53
C ARG A 15 -24.52 -13.17 -15.44
N LYS A 16 -23.50 -13.57 -16.20
CA LYS A 16 -22.14 -12.97 -16.22
C LYS A 16 -21.30 -13.21 -14.96
N ASN A 17 -21.34 -14.43 -14.42
CA ASN A 17 -20.42 -14.81 -13.35
C ASN A 17 -18.97 -14.76 -13.86
N GLN A 18 -18.04 -14.38 -13.00
CA GLN A 18 -16.60 -14.40 -13.29
C GLN A 18 -15.91 -15.35 -12.32
N ILE A 19 -15.13 -16.29 -12.84
CA ILE A 19 -14.27 -17.17 -12.06
C ILE A 19 -12.83 -16.71 -12.27
N GLU A 20 -12.16 -16.32 -11.20
CA GLU A 20 -10.74 -15.99 -11.22
C GLU A 20 -9.94 -17.08 -10.49
N LEU A 21 -9.01 -17.70 -11.20
CA LEU A 21 -8.07 -18.68 -10.66
C LEU A 21 -6.67 -18.07 -10.67
N VAL A 22 -6.06 -17.98 -9.48
CA VAL A 22 -4.70 -17.47 -9.32
C VAL A 22 -3.78 -18.62 -8.92
N VAL A 23 -2.75 -18.88 -9.72
CA VAL A 23 -1.78 -19.95 -9.49
C VAL A 23 -0.39 -19.34 -9.36
N ILE A 24 0.27 -19.59 -8.23
CA ILE A 24 1.55 -18.96 -7.90
C ILE A 24 2.60 -20.05 -7.66
N GLN A 25 3.75 -19.91 -8.30
CA GLN A 25 4.96 -20.68 -7.99
C GLN A 25 6.06 -19.70 -7.62
N SER A 26 6.57 -19.81 -6.40
CA SER A 26 7.75 -19.07 -5.95
C SER A 26 8.98 -19.98 -5.88
N LYS A 27 10.15 -19.40 -6.16
CA LYS A 27 11.48 -20.01 -5.99
C LYS A 27 12.46 -18.97 -5.47
N THR A 28 13.48 -19.42 -4.75
CA THR A 28 14.62 -18.59 -4.31
C THR A 28 15.77 -18.61 -5.33
N SER A 29 15.52 -19.06 -6.57
CA SER A 29 16.54 -19.09 -7.62
C SER A 29 16.83 -17.67 -8.13
N SER A 30 18.08 -17.42 -8.49
CA SER A 30 18.54 -16.16 -9.09
C SER A 30 18.13 -15.98 -10.55
N THR A 31 17.51 -16.98 -11.17
CA THR A 31 17.01 -16.92 -12.55
C THR A 31 15.71 -17.70 -12.70
N PHE A 32 14.98 -17.40 -13.78
CA PHE A 32 13.79 -18.15 -14.20
C PHE A 32 14.21 -19.41 -14.96
N LYS A 33 13.65 -20.56 -14.56
CA LYS A 33 13.98 -21.86 -15.17
C LYS A 33 12.73 -22.53 -15.73
N GLU A 34 12.94 -23.33 -16.78
CA GLU A 34 11.87 -24.07 -17.45
C GLU A 34 11.13 -25.06 -16.53
N ASP A 35 11.83 -25.66 -15.56
CA ASP A 35 11.29 -26.68 -14.64
C ASP A 35 10.01 -26.24 -13.93
N ALA A 36 9.93 -24.97 -13.51
CA ALA A 36 8.74 -24.45 -12.85
C ALA A 36 7.52 -24.43 -13.77
N ILE A 37 7.72 -24.06 -15.03
CA ILE A 37 6.64 -24.00 -16.03
C ILE A 37 6.24 -25.41 -16.47
N ILE A 38 7.20 -26.33 -16.59
CA ILE A 38 6.91 -27.76 -16.86
C ILE A 38 5.99 -28.29 -15.76
N LYS A 39 6.32 -28.03 -14.49
CA LYS A 39 5.50 -28.45 -13.35
C LYS A 39 4.11 -27.83 -13.35
N PHE A 40 3.97 -26.56 -13.75
CA PHE A 40 2.64 -25.98 -13.97
C PHE A 40 1.86 -26.74 -15.02
N ARG A 41 2.45 -26.98 -16.20
CA ARG A 41 1.78 -27.69 -17.29
C ARG A 41 1.33 -29.09 -16.87
N GLU A 42 2.20 -29.86 -16.22
CA GLU A 42 1.85 -31.18 -15.69
C GLU A 42 0.71 -31.11 -14.66
N THR A 43 0.77 -30.14 -13.74
CA THR A 43 -0.28 -29.95 -12.73
C THR A 43 -1.61 -29.57 -13.37
N ILE A 44 -1.60 -28.70 -14.38
CA ILE A 44 -2.80 -28.30 -15.12
C ILE A 44 -3.41 -29.46 -15.88
N GLN A 45 -2.60 -30.22 -16.61
CA GLN A 45 -3.07 -31.37 -17.38
C GLN A 45 -3.63 -32.48 -16.46
N ASP A 46 -2.95 -32.76 -15.34
CA ASP A 46 -3.42 -33.75 -14.37
C ASP A 46 -4.70 -33.27 -13.66
N LEU A 47 -4.66 -32.07 -13.09
CA LEU A 47 -5.62 -31.62 -12.09
C LEU A 47 -6.70 -30.68 -12.60
N PHE A 48 -6.59 -30.06 -13.77
CA PHE A 48 -7.61 -29.16 -14.31
C PHE A 48 -8.39 -29.74 -15.49
N ASP A 49 -7.92 -30.83 -16.09
CA ASP A 49 -8.74 -31.62 -17.01
C ASP A 49 -9.90 -32.31 -16.26
N LEU A 50 -11.14 -31.90 -16.59
CA LEU A 50 -12.36 -32.40 -15.96
C LEU A 50 -12.62 -33.90 -16.22
N GLY A 51 -11.99 -34.50 -17.23
CA GLY A 51 -12.05 -35.94 -17.49
C GLY A 51 -11.21 -36.77 -16.52
N ASN A 52 -10.26 -36.16 -15.82
CA ASN A 52 -9.37 -36.85 -14.90
C ASN A 52 -10.00 -37.03 -13.51
N ASP A 53 -9.73 -38.18 -12.89
CA ASP A 53 -10.13 -38.50 -11.52
C ASP A 53 -9.08 -38.00 -10.51
N LEU A 54 -9.44 -36.99 -9.71
CA LEU A 54 -8.57 -36.39 -8.69
C LEU A 54 -8.10 -37.40 -7.64
N ASP A 55 -8.86 -38.45 -7.36
CA ASP A 55 -8.51 -39.44 -6.33
C ASP A 55 -7.26 -40.24 -6.71
N LYS A 56 -7.00 -40.42 -8.02
CA LYS A 56 -5.80 -41.09 -8.52
C LYS A 56 -4.52 -40.28 -8.25
N PHE A 57 -4.66 -38.98 -8.03
CA PHE A 57 -3.55 -38.04 -7.84
C PHE A 57 -3.21 -37.77 -6.36
N LYS A 58 -3.95 -38.35 -5.41
CA LYS A 58 -3.73 -38.21 -3.95
C LYS A 58 -2.34 -38.59 -3.47
N LYS A 59 -1.64 -39.48 -4.18
CA LYS A 59 -0.25 -39.87 -3.85
C LYS A 59 0.81 -38.91 -4.40
N ARG A 60 0.49 -38.13 -5.44
CA ARG A 60 1.43 -37.26 -6.16
C ARG A 60 1.36 -35.81 -5.66
N TYR A 61 0.17 -35.31 -5.38
CA TYR A 61 -0.06 -33.91 -5.00
C TYR A 61 -0.52 -33.81 -3.54
N ASN A 62 -0.25 -32.66 -2.90
CA ASN A 62 -0.69 -32.43 -1.53
C ASN A 62 -2.22 -32.25 -1.45
N SER A 63 -2.79 -32.62 -0.30
CA SER A 63 -4.24 -32.57 -0.06
C SER A 63 -4.83 -31.17 -0.24
N LEU A 64 -4.13 -30.14 0.23
CA LEU A 64 -4.59 -28.75 0.13
C LEU A 64 -4.72 -28.29 -1.33
N LEU A 65 -3.81 -28.67 -2.23
CA LEU A 65 -3.93 -28.34 -3.65
C LEU A 65 -5.13 -29.06 -4.27
N LEU A 66 -5.29 -30.35 -3.98
CA LEU A 66 -6.42 -31.14 -4.48
C LEU A 66 -7.76 -30.57 -4.01
N GLU A 67 -7.85 -30.09 -2.77
CA GLU A 67 -9.02 -29.39 -2.23
C GLU A 67 -9.33 -28.11 -3.02
N LYS A 68 -8.35 -27.24 -3.25
CA LYS A 68 -8.55 -25.99 -4.01
C LYS A 68 -8.90 -26.25 -5.48
N VAL A 69 -8.30 -27.26 -6.09
CA VAL A 69 -8.67 -27.71 -7.43
C VAL A 69 -10.10 -28.25 -7.46
N SER A 70 -10.48 -29.08 -6.50
CA SER A 70 -11.85 -29.60 -6.39
C SER A 70 -12.86 -28.47 -6.27
N LEU A 71 -12.57 -27.46 -5.44
CA LEU A 71 -13.38 -26.25 -5.31
C LEU A 71 -13.56 -25.54 -6.65
N PHE A 72 -12.47 -25.34 -7.40
CA PHE A 72 -12.52 -24.73 -8.72
C PHE A 72 -13.35 -25.56 -9.71
N ARG A 73 -13.10 -26.88 -9.81
CA ARG A 73 -13.85 -27.77 -10.72
C ARG A 73 -15.35 -27.77 -10.40
N ASN A 74 -15.69 -27.78 -9.11
CA ASN A 74 -17.09 -27.70 -8.64
C ASN A 74 -17.73 -26.36 -9.00
N ALA A 75 -17.02 -25.24 -8.80
CA ALA A 75 -17.50 -23.92 -9.16
C ALA A 75 -17.71 -23.78 -10.67
N TYR A 76 -16.74 -24.20 -11.47
CA TYR A 76 -16.84 -24.24 -12.93
C TYR A 76 -18.06 -25.06 -13.39
N SER A 77 -18.23 -26.27 -12.85
CA SER A 77 -19.32 -27.17 -13.24
C SER A 77 -20.70 -26.62 -12.87
N LYS A 78 -20.85 -26.05 -11.68
CA LYS A 78 -22.11 -25.42 -11.21
C LYS A 78 -22.46 -24.18 -12.00
N LEU A 79 -21.45 -23.38 -12.39
CA LEU A 79 -21.62 -22.12 -13.10
C LEU A 79 -21.67 -22.27 -14.61
N ALA A 80 -21.33 -23.44 -15.18
CA ALA A 80 -21.32 -23.70 -16.62
C ALA A 80 -22.60 -23.26 -17.34
N LYS A 81 -23.78 -23.44 -16.70
CA LYS A 81 -25.08 -23.01 -17.24
C LYS A 81 -25.21 -21.49 -17.44
N THR A 82 -24.39 -20.70 -16.75
CA THR A 82 -24.38 -19.24 -16.81
C THR A 82 -23.32 -18.66 -17.74
N PHE A 83 -22.56 -19.52 -18.43
CA PHE A 83 -21.44 -19.15 -19.31
C PHE A 83 -20.49 -18.13 -18.65
N PRO A 84 -19.77 -18.53 -17.57
CA PRO A 84 -18.96 -17.60 -16.81
C PRO A 84 -17.73 -17.16 -17.60
N THR A 85 -17.28 -15.93 -17.37
CA THR A 85 -15.96 -15.48 -17.83
C THR A 85 -14.89 -16.11 -16.94
N ILE A 86 -13.88 -16.73 -17.52
CA ILE A 86 -12.83 -17.43 -16.78
C ILE A 86 -11.53 -16.69 -16.97
N LEU A 87 -10.94 -16.26 -15.87
CA LEU A 87 -9.66 -15.56 -15.83
C LEU A 87 -8.68 -16.42 -15.05
N ILE A 88 -7.63 -16.91 -15.70
CA ILE A 88 -6.59 -17.73 -15.08
C ILE A 88 -5.29 -16.94 -15.11
N LYS A 89 -4.74 -16.67 -13.94
CA LYS A 89 -3.50 -15.90 -13.78
C LYS A 89 -2.42 -16.79 -13.18
N PHE A 90 -1.32 -16.93 -13.90
CA PHE A 90 -0.11 -17.58 -13.42
C PHE A 90 0.92 -16.54 -13.01
N PHE A 91 1.50 -16.71 -11.82
CA PHE A 91 2.63 -15.93 -11.36
C PHE A 91 3.80 -16.87 -11.10
N TYR A 92 4.90 -16.66 -11.81
CA TYR A 92 6.17 -17.32 -11.51
C TYR A 92 7.10 -16.29 -10.86
N ALA A 93 7.32 -16.42 -9.55
CA ALA A 93 8.12 -15.50 -8.76
C ALA A 93 9.52 -16.06 -8.44
N THR A 94 10.58 -15.29 -8.71
CA THR A 94 11.98 -15.67 -8.40
C THR A 94 12.81 -14.47 -7.92
N GLN A 95 14.06 -14.69 -7.53
CA GLN A 95 15.04 -13.62 -7.27
C GLN A 95 15.76 -13.14 -8.54
N GLY A 96 15.33 -13.61 -9.72
CA GLY A 96 15.92 -13.19 -11.00
C GLY A 96 15.42 -11.84 -11.49
N VAL A 97 16.00 -11.42 -12.61
CA VAL A 97 15.67 -10.18 -13.31
C VAL A 97 14.77 -10.49 -14.50
N GLU A 98 13.65 -9.79 -14.61
CA GLU A 98 12.62 -10.02 -15.62
C GLU A 98 13.10 -9.74 -17.05
N ASN A 99 14.08 -8.84 -17.20
CA ASN A 99 14.68 -8.48 -18.49
C ASN A 99 15.70 -9.51 -19.00
N ASP A 100 16.10 -10.49 -18.17
CA ASP A 100 17.10 -11.51 -18.50
C ASP A 100 16.48 -12.92 -18.53
N ILE A 101 15.24 -13.01 -19.03
CA ILE A 101 14.55 -14.29 -19.19
C ILE A 101 14.92 -14.89 -20.54
N HIS A 102 15.48 -16.10 -20.51
CA HIS A 102 15.80 -16.85 -21.72
C HIS A 102 14.55 -17.15 -22.56
N GLN A 103 14.63 -16.98 -23.88
CA GLN A 103 13.48 -17.16 -24.81
C GLN A 103 12.76 -18.50 -24.65
N ASN A 104 13.49 -19.60 -24.48
CA ASN A 104 12.88 -20.92 -24.24
C ASN A 104 11.91 -20.96 -23.04
N VAL A 105 12.18 -20.18 -21.98
CA VAL A 105 11.32 -20.09 -20.80
C VAL A 105 10.02 -19.35 -21.15
N ILE A 106 10.13 -18.27 -21.92
CA ILE A 106 8.99 -17.50 -22.44
C ILE A 106 8.13 -18.38 -23.35
N ASP A 107 8.75 -19.13 -24.26
CA ASP A 107 8.05 -20.03 -25.19
C ASP A 107 7.28 -21.13 -24.45
N LYS A 108 7.83 -21.64 -23.34
CA LYS A 108 7.10 -22.60 -22.48
C LYS A 108 5.91 -21.97 -21.76
N ALA A 109 6.03 -20.70 -21.33
CA ALA A 109 4.88 -19.99 -20.76
C ALA A 109 3.77 -19.81 -21.79
N SER A 110 4.11 -19.53 -23.06
CA SER A 110 3.14 -19.48 -24.15
C SER A 110 2.46 -20.83 -24.39
N LYS A 111 3.21 -21.95 -24.39
CA LYS A 111 2.62 -23.30 -24.48
C LYS A 111 1.67 -23.63 -23.33
N LEU A 112 1.95 -23.14 -22.11
CA LEU A 112 1.03 -23.29 -20.99
C LEU A 112 -0.30 -22.53 -21.23
N ARG A 113 -0.25 -21.35 -21.88
CA ARG A 113 -1.47 -20.63 -22.27
C ARG A 113 -2.28 -21.44 -23.28
N ASP A 114 -1.63 -22.05 -24.25
CA ASP A 114 -2.28 -22.90 -25.25
C ASP A 114 -2.95 -24.13 -24.61
N ASP A 115 -2.26 -24.80 -23.67
CA ASP A 115 -2.84 -25.93 -22.92
C ASP A 115 -4.10 -25.51 -22.16
N ILE A 116 -4.09 -24.32 -21.53
CA ILE A 116 -5.24 -23.77 -20.80
C ILE A 116 -6.41 -23.45 -21.73
N HIS A 117 -6.16 -22.84 -22.89
CA HIS A 117 -7.21 -22.59 -23.89
C HIS A 117 -7.81 -23.89 -24.43
N GLY A 118 -7.01 -24.96 -24.51
CA GLY A 118 -7.49 -26.30 -24.87
C GLY A 118 -8.44 -26.91 -23.84
N LEU A 119 -8.17 -26.70 -22.54
CA LEU A 119 -9.00 -27.21 -21.45
C LEU A 119 -10.24 -26.36 -21.17
N PHE A 120 -10.10 -25.04 -21.26
CA PHE A 120 -11.16 -24.07 -20.95
C PHE A 120 -11.34 -23.09 -22.12
N SER A 121 -12.22 -23.46 -23.05
CA SER A 121 -12.51 -22.64 -24.23
C SER A 121 -13.06 -21.26 -23.83
N GLY A 122 -12.49 -20.20 -24.40
CA GLY A 122 -12.88 -18.81 -24.08
C GLY A 122 -12.37 -18.28 -22.73
N SER A 123 -11.48 -19.00 -22.05
CA SER A 123 -10.74 -18.47 -20.90
C SER A 123 -9.74 -17.39 -21.33
N VAL A 124 -9.48 -16.44 -20.43
CA VAL A 124 -8.37 -15.48 -20.54
C VAL A 124 -7.25 -15.98 -19.65
N CYS A 125 -6.07 -16.22 -20.22
CA CYS A 125 -4.91 -16.75 -19.50
C CYS A 125 -3.75 -15.75 -19.50
N ASP A 126 -3.42 -15.23 -18.33
CA ASP A 126 -2.27 -14.37 -18.11
C ASP A 126 -1.14 -15.15 -17.44
N PHE A 127 0.09 -14.89 -17.88
CA PHE A 127 1.28 -15.43 -17.23
C PHE A 127 2.28 -14.30 -17.01
N SER A 128 2.65 -14.10 -15.74
CA SER A 128 3.52 -13.03 -15.31
C SER A 128 4.76 -13.59 -14.63
N PHE A 129 5.93 -13.17 -15.11
CA PHE A 129 7.19 -13.38 -14.42
C PHE A 129 7.39 -12.26 -13.40
N ILE A 130 7.63 -12.61 -12.15
CA ILE A 130 7.86 -11.66 -11.07
C ILE A 130 9.28 -11.88 -10.54
N GLY A 131 10.15 -10.92 -10.76
CA GLY A 131 11.54 -10.94 -10.33
C GLY A 131 11.74 -10.17 -9.03
N ALA A 132 13.01 -10.00 -8.65
CA ALA A 132 13.36 -9.39 -7.37
C ALA A 132 12.87 -7.95 -7.23
N THR A 133 12.98 -7.15 -8.30
CA THR A 133 12.58 -5.73 -8.30
C THR A 133 11.06 -5.60 -8.15
N THR A 134 10.28 -6.28 -8.98
CA THR A 134 8.82 -6.23 -8.88
C THR A 134 8.31 -6.84 -7.55
N LEU A 135 8.95 -7.89 -7.02
CA LEU A 135 8.61 -8.40 -5.68
C LEU A 135 8.82 -7.35 -4.59
N LEU A 136 9.95 -6.63 -4.65
CA LEU A 136 10.25 -5.58 -3.70
C LEU A 136 9.24 -4.43 -3.78
N GLU A 137 8.90 -3.98 -5.00
CA GLU A 137 7.85 -2.98 -5.23
C GLU A 137 6.49 -3.43 -4.71
N MET A 138 6.06 -4.66 -5.04
CA MET A 138 4.81 -5.24 -4.55
C MET A 138 4.77 -5.33 -3.02
N SER A 139 5.90 -5.62 -2.38
CA SER A 139 6.00 -5.66 -0.91
C SER A 139 5.94 -4.28 -0.26
N ARG A 140 6.39 -3.25 -0.99
CA ARG A 140 6.40 -1.84 -0.56
C ARG A 140 5.05 -1.18 -0.82
N ASN A 141 4.28 -1.64 -1.80
CA ASN A 141 2.98 -1.08 -2.15
C ASN A 141 1.93 -1.38 -1.09
N ILE A 142 1.58 -0.35 -0.33
CA ILE A 142 0.35 -0.33 0.46
C ILE A 142 -0.81 -0.11 -0.53
N PRO A 143 -1.89 -0.93 -0.52
CA PRO A 143 -3.03 -0.70 -1.39
C PRO A 143 -3.54 0.74 -1.25
N ALA A 144 -3.81 1.40 -2.38
CA ALA A 144 -4.34 2.76 -2.39
C ALA A 144 -5.59 2.83 -1.49
N SER A 145 -5.46 3.54 -0.37
CA SER A 145 -6.54 3.70 0.59
C SER A 145 -7.23 5.03 0.34
N SER A 146 -8.54 5.02 0.16
CA SER A 146 -9.33 6.26 0.13
C SER A 146 -9.78 6.59 1.56
N ARG A 147 -9.69 7.87 1.94
CA ARG A 147 -10.22 8.38 3.20
C ARG A 147 -11.23 9.48 2.96
N ILE A 148 -12.24 9.55 3.83
CA ILE A 148 -13.24 10.61 3.80
C ILE A 148 -12.88 11.61 4.90
N LEU A 149 -12.78 12.88 4.53
CA LEU A 149 -12.63 14.02 5.43
C LEU A 149 -13.93 14.81 5.44
N GLU A 150 -14.58 14.89 6.59
CA GLU A 150 -15.68 15.83 6.83
C GLU A 150 -15.11 17.22 7.10
N VAL A 151 -15.59 18.21 6.34
CA VAL A 151 -15.14 19.61 6.45
C VAL A 151 -16.22 20.47 7.06
N SER A 152 -15.81 21.57 7.71
CA SER A 152 -16.71 22.49 8.40
C SER A 152 -17.63 23.20 7.40
N GLU A 153 -17.10 23.59 6.23
CA GLU A 153 -17.81 24.28 5.15
C GLU A 153 -17.41 23.73 3.78
N GLN A 154 -18.15 24.11 2.73
CA GLN A 154 -17.84 23.68 1.37
C GLN A 154 -16.40 24.07 0.98
N PRO A 155 -15.56 23.11 0.54
CA PRO A 155 -14.18 23.39 0.16
C PRO A 155 -14.09 24.38 -0.98
N ILE A 156 -13.08 25.25 -0.94
CA ILE A 156 -12.73 26.11 -2.06
C ILE A 156 -11.93 25.27 -3.05
N SER A 157 -12.48 25.03 -4.24
CA SER A 157 -11.77 24.38 -5.33
C SER A 157 -10.91 25.38 -6.10
N THR A 158 -9.77 24.91 -6.57
CA THR A 158 -8.88 25.64 -7.48
C THR A 158 -9.11 25.18 -8.92
N SER A 159 -8.68 25.97 -9.90
CA SER A 159 -8.74 25.59 -11.32
C SER A 159 -7.95 24.32 -11.65
N ALA A 160 -6.96 23.97 -10.82
CA ALA A 160 -6.14 22.77 -10.95
C ALA A 160 -6.74 21.54 -10.22
N GLY A 161 -7.99 21.61 -9.73
CA GLY A 161 -8.64 20.49 -9.05
C GLY A 161 -8.17 20.22 -7.61
N SER A 162 -7.33 21.10 -7.05
CA SER A 162 -6.92 21.10 -5.63
C SER A 162 -7.94 21.83 -4.75
N TYR A 163 -7.91 21.59 -3.44
CA TYR A 163 -8.89 22.13 -2.47
C TYR A 163 -8.25 22.85 -1.29
N ILE A 164 -8.95 23.84 -0.74
CA ILE A 164 -8.64 24.48 0.55
C ILE A 164 -9.90 24.43 1.42
N CYS A 165 -9.78 23.94 2.64
CA CYS A 165 -10.91 23.79 3.55
C CYS A 165 -10.52 23.92 5.02
N LEU A 166 -11.53 24.16 5.85
CA LEU A 166 -11.45 24.00 7.30
C LEU A 166 -12.13 22.68 7.68
N ALA A 167 -11.57 21.96 8.65
CA ALA A 167 -12.24 20.85 9.31
C ALA A 167 -12.18 21.05 10.83
N SER A 168 -13.17 20.57 11.57
CA SER A 168 -13.07 20.59 13.04
C SER A 168 -11.91 19.70 13.49
N LEU A 169 -11.30 20.04 14.63
CA LEU A 169 -10.20 19.24 15.18
C LEU A 169 -10.60 17.77 15.40
N THR A 170 -11.84 17.52 15.80
CA THR A 170 -12.39 16.16 15.98
C THR A 170 -12.49 15.41 14.65
N LYS A 171 -12.99 16.05 13.59
CA LYS A 171 -13.08 15.41 12.25
C LYS A 171 -11.71 15.19 11.63
N TYR A 172 -10.77 16.08 11.88
CA TYR A 172 -9.38 15.86 11.49
C TYR A 172 -8.72 14.72 12.28
N TYR A 173 -8.99 14.61 13.59
CA TYR A 173 -8.54 13.49 14.41
C TYR A 173 -9.06 12.14 13.89
N GLU A 174 -10.34 12.06 13.54
CA GLU A 174 -10.95 10.87 12.91
C GLU A 174 -10.25 10.52 11.60
N PHE A 175 -9.98 11.52 10.75
CA PHE A 175 -9.31 11.33 9.46
C PHE A 175 -7.89 10.75 9.59
N ILE A 176 -7.13 11.17 10.61
CA ILE A 176 -5.74 10.72 10.84
C ILE A 176 -5.62 9.47 11.73
N SER A 177 -6.74 8.85 12.13
CA SER A 177 -6.74 7.72 13.06
C SER A 177 -7.32 6.46 12.44
N ASP A 178 -6.67 5.31 12.68
CA ASP A 178 -7.13 3.97 12.30
C ASP A 178 -7.26 3.11 13.55
N ASN A 179 -8.46 2.63 13.86
CA ASN A 179 -8.69 1.72 15.01
C ASN A 179 -8.09 2.23 16.34
N GLY A 180 -8.12 3.54 16.57
CA GLY A 180 -7.56 4.19 17.77
C GLY A 180 -6.05 4.46 17.72
N ALA A 181 -5.35 4.04 16.67
CA ALA A 181 -3.94 4.35 16.43
C ALA A 181 -3.79 5.46 15.38
N LEU A 182 -2.72 6.25 15.45
CA LEU A 182 -2.40 7.20 14.39
C LEU A 182 -2.11 6.45 13.07
N ALA A 183 -2.79 6.83 11.99
CA ALA A 183 -2.63 6.26 10.66
C ALA A 183 -1.24 6.56 10.11
N ARG A 184 -0.27 5.65 10.28
CA ARG A 184 1.12 5.93 9.89
C ARG A 184 1.31 6.06 8.38
N SER A 185 0.49 5.36 7.59
CA SER A 185 0.58 5.33 6.13
C SER A 185 0.45 6.71 5.49
N ILE A 186 -0.40 7.58 6.05
CA ILE A 186 -0.62 8.94 5.50
C ILE A 186 0.54 9.90 5.81
N PHE A 187 1.53 9.50 6.62
CA PHE A 187 2.70 10.32 6.95
C PHE A 187 3.98 9.81 6.27
N GLU A 188 3.89 8.79 5.41
CA GLU A 188 5.05 8.18 4.76
C GLU A 188 5.80 9.14 3.84
N SER A 189 5.11 10.11 3.26
CA SER A 189 5.76 11.13 2.40
C SER A 189 6.47 12.25 3.19
N ASN A 190 6.35 12.33 4.52
CA ASN A 190 7.12 13.30 5.30
C ASN A 190 8.60 12.92 5.34
N VAL A 191 9.47 13.90 5.09
CA VAL A 191 10.94 13.76 5.13
C VAL A 191 11.53 13.77 6.56
N ARG A 192 10.69 13.98 7.57
CA ARG A 192 11.05 13.98 9.00
C ARG A 192 10.04 13.14 9.77
N ASP A 193 10.46 12.56 10.88
CA ASP A 193 9.51 11.98 11.85
C ASP A 193 9.26 12.96 13.02
N TYR A 194 8.29 12.65 13.88
CA TYR A 194 7.90 13.45 15.04
C TYR A 194 9.11 13.79 15.94
N GLN A 195 9.27 15.07 16.29
CA GLN A 195 10.49 15.58 16.94
C GLN A 195 10.37 15.74 18.46
N GLY A 196 9.27 15.30 19.08
CA GLY A 196 9.13 15.34 20.54
C GLY A 196 9.05 16.75 21.10
N SER A 197 9.80 17.05 22.16
CA SER A 197 9.73 18.31 22.91
C SER A 197 10.48 19.47 22.22
N VAL A 198 10.05 19.85 21.02
CA VAL A 198 10.51 21.08 20.35
C VAL A 198 9.58 22.25 20.68
N THR A 199 10.09 23.49 20.70
CA THR A 199 9.32 24.70 21.05
C THR A 199 8.00 24.82 20.28
N VAL A 200 7.99 24.41 19.02
CA VAL A 200 6.78 24.37 18.16
C VAL A 200 5.71 23.46 18.75
N ASN A 201 6.08 22.27 19.24
CA ASN A 201 5.13 21.30 19.78
C ASN A 201 4.54 21.76 21.12
N THR A 202 5.34 22.46 21.92
CA THR A 202 4.86 23.11 23.14
C THR A 202 3.80 24.17 22.81
N GLY A 203 4.04 25.01 21.80
CA GLY A 203 3.07 26.01 21.34
C GLY A 203 1.75 25.38 20.90
N ILE A 204 1.81 24.37 20.02
CA ILE A 204 0.64 23.64 19.53
C ILE A 204 -0.15 23.03 20.70
N ARG A 205 0.55 22.40 21.65
CA ARG A 205 -0.08 21.77 22.83
C ARG A 205 -0.78 22.78 23.72
N LEU A 206 -0.16 23.94 23.96
CA LEU A 206 -0.77 25.01 24.76
C LEU A 206 -2.04 25.54 24.09
N THR A 207 -2.05 25.69 22.76
CA THR A 207 -3.26 26.03 22.02
C THR A 207 -4.33 24.95 22.21
N LEU A 208 -4.00 23.67 22.01
CA LEU A 208 -4.97 22.58 22.15
C LEU A 208 -5.56 22.47 23.57
N GLN A 209 -4.74 22.64 24.61
CA GLN A 209 -5.18 22.58 26.00
C GLN A 209 -6.05 23.76 26.43
N ASN A 210 -5.87 24.93 25.80
CA ASN A 210 -6.67 26.11 26.12
C ASN A 210 -7.96 26.16 25.26
N MET A 211 -9.02 25.49 25.69
CA MET A 211 -10.30 25.47 24.97
C MET A 211 -10.96 26.84 24.81
N ASN A 212 -10.59 27.82 25.64
CA ASN A 212 -11.10 29.20 25.58
C ASN A 212 -10.23 30.12 24.71
N SER A 213 -9.20 29.59 24.03
CA SER A 213 -8.37 30.39 23.13
C SER A 213 -9.11 30.80 21.86
N ASP A 214 -8.49 31.70 21.12
CA ASP A 214 -8.75 31.90 19.70
C ASP A 214 -8.76 30.57 18.92
N ASP A 215 -9.43 30.56 17.76
CA ASP A 215 -9.55 29.35 16.93
C ASP A 215 -8.17 28.79 16.56
N PHE A 216 -8.07 27.46 16.52
CA PHE A 216 -6.80 26.75 16.37
C PHE A 216 -6.08 27.13 15.06
N TRP A 217 -6.84 27.30 13.97
CA TRP A 217 -6.28 27.68 12.66
C TRP A 217 -5.76 29.11 12.61
N TYR A 218 -6.13 30.00 13.53
CA TYR A 218 -5.53 31.34 13.64
C TYR A 218 -4.10 31.28 14.17
N LEU A 219 -3.83 30.30 15.03
CA LEU A 219 -2.59 30.19 15.79
C LEU A 219 -1.61 29.16 15.20
N ASN A 220 -2.06 28.37 14.21
CA ASN A 220 -1.30 27.26 13.64
C ASN A 220 -1.44 27.20 12.11
N ASN A 221 -0.35 26.87 11.42
CA ASN A 221 -0.26 26.91 9.94
C ASN A 221 -1.16 25.91 9.20
N GLY A 222 -1.72 24.92 9.91
CA GLY A 222 -2.54 23.87 9.35
C GLY A 222 -1.75 22.71 8.76
N VAL A 223 -2.37 21.98 7.83
CA VAL A 223 -1.85 20.74 7.23
C VAL A 223 -1.91 20.84 5.71
N THR A 224 -0.92 20.27 5.03
CA THR A 224 -0.93 20.08 3.57
C THR A 224 -0.94 18.59 3.26
N ILE A 225 -1.92 18.17 2.48
CA ILE A 225 -2.13 16.81 1.99
C ILE A 225 -1.88 16.82 0.49
N ILE A 226 -1.07 15.90 -0.01
CA ILE A 226 -0.97 15.61 -1.45
C ILE A 226 -1.69 14.29 -1.71
N THR A 227 -2.34 14.21 -2.85
CA THR A 227 -3.13 13.07 -3.28
C THR A 227 -3.11 12.98 -4.80
N PRO A 228 -3.20 11.78 -5.40
CA PRO A 228 -3.48 11.66 -6.83
C PRO A 228 -4.82 12.30 -7.20
N LYS A 229 -5.83 12.16 -6.33
CA LYS A 229 -7.20 12.54 -6.61
C LYS A 229 -8.02 12.81 -5.35
N ALA A 230 -8.76 13.92 -5.37
CA ALA A 230 -9.80 14.18 -4.39
C ALA A 230 -11.10 14.62 -5.07
N VAL A 231 -12.23 14.26 -4.48
CA VAL A 231 -13.56 14.65 -4.94
C VAL A 231 -14.35 15.22 -3.77
N SER A 232 -14.92 16.42 -3.97
CA SER A 232 -15.81 17.05 -2.99
C SER A 232 -17.27 16.77 -3.32
N ALA A 233 -18.04 16.38 -2.30
CA ALA A 233 -19.49 16.28 -2.34
C ALA A 233 -20.06 16.98 -1.10
N GLY A 234 -20.51 18.23 -1.27
CA GLY A 234 -20.99 19.07 -0.16
C GLY A 234 -19.91 19.34 0.89
N LYS A 235 -20.14 18.91 2.13
CA LYS A 235 -19.20 19.03 3.26
C LYS A 235 -18.32 17.78 3.46
N GLN A 236 -18.16 16.96 2.43
CA GLN A 236 -17.29 15.78 2.45
C GLN A 236 -16.27 15.84 1.32
N LEU A 237 -15.05 15.41 1.62
CA LEU A 237 -13.96 15.22 0.68
C LEU A 237 -13.49 13.77 0.73
N THR A 238 -13.66 13.05 -0.38
CA THR A 238 -13.05 11.73 -0.56
C THR A 238 -11.68 11.93 -1.18
N ILE A 239 -10.64 11.47 -0.47
CA ILE A 239 -9.23 11.68 -0.83
C ILE A 239 -8.58 10.32 -1.06
N GLU A 240 -8.06 10.10 -2.27
CA GLU A 240 -7.34 8.89 -2.64
C GLU A 240 -5.89 8.96 -2.17
N ASP A 241 -5.38 7.92 -1.52
CA ASP A 241 -4.00 7.83 -1.02
C ASP A 241 -3.47 9.15 -0.41
N PRO A 242 -4.11 9.66 0.65
CA PRO A 242 -3.72 10.94 1.23
C PRO A 242 -2.33 10.87 1.86
N GLN A 243 -1.46 11.80 1.46
CA GLN A 243 -0.11 11.95 2.00
C GLN A 243 0.03 13.32 2.66
N ILE A 244 0.10 13.37 3.98
CA ILE A 244 0.41 14.59 4.73
C ILE A 244 1.88 14.90 4.51
N VAL A 245 2.18 16.06 3.92
CA VAL A 245 3.56 16.49 3.58
C VAL A 245 4.01 17.71 4.39
N ASN A 246 3.07 18.33 5.10
CA ASN A 246 3.28 19.39 6.08
C ASN A 246 2.21 19.27 7.17
N GLY A 247 2.60 19.50 8.43
CA GLY A 247 1.71 19.41 9.58
C GLY A 247 1.94 18.17 10.45
N LEU A 248 3.00 17.38 10.21
CA LEU A 248 3.30 16.17 11.00
C LEU A 248 3.24 16.40 12.52
N GLN A 249 3.88 17.47 13.01
CA GLN A 249 3.86 17.78 14.45
C GLN A 249 2.45 18.16 14.92
N THR A 250 1.73 18.97 14.15
CA THR A 250 0.35 19.37 14.41
C THR A 250 -0.57 18.16 14.49
N SER A 251 -0.49 17.24 13.52
CA SER A 251 -1.27 16.00 13.49
C SER A 251 -0.97 15.12 14.71
N HIS A 252 0.30 14.98 15.10
CA HIS A 252 0.68 14.20 16.29
C HIS A 252 0.17 14.81 17.60
N GLU A 253 0.25 16.14 17.78
CA GLU A 253 -0.25 16.81 18.98
C GLU A 253 -1.78 16.77 19.04
N ILE A 254 -2.48 16.91 17.90
CA ILE A 254 -3.92 16.72 17.82
C ILE A 254 -4.27 15.28 18.21
N TYR A 255 -3.64 14.28 17.58
CA TYR A 255 -3.84 12.87 17.93
C TYR A 255 -3.64 12.62 19.43
N ARG A 256 -2.52 13.07 19.99
CA ARG A 256 -2.23 12.91 21.43
C ARG A 256 -3.27 13.60 22.32
N HIS A 257 -3.72 14.79 21.95
CA HIS A 257 -4.72 15.53 22.71
C HIS A 257 -6.03 14.75 22.79
N PHE A 258 -6.54 14.33 21.63
CA PHE A 258 -7.84 13.66 21.49
C PHE A 258 -7.82 12.19 21.95
N SER A 259 -6.68 11.49 21.86
CA SER A 259 -6.54 10.12 22.37
C SER A 259 -6.47 10.02 23.90
N ASN A 260 -6.05 11.09 24.58
CA ASN A 260 -5.90 11.10 26.05
C ASN A 260 -7.07 11.76 26.78
N SER A 261 -8.01 12.41 26.06
CA SER A 261 -9.10 13.17 26.66
C SER A 261 -10.45 12.45 26.50
N GLU A 262 -11.17 12.22 27.60
CA GLU A 262 -12.53 11.65 27.56
C GLU A 262 -13.61 12.64 27.04
N ASN A 263 -13.31 13.94 26.95
CA ASN A 263 -14.29 15.03 26.73
C ASN A 263 -14.15 15.80 25.41
N SER A 264 -13.58 15.18 24.38
CA SER A 264 -13.27 15.81 23.09
C SER A 264 -14.46 16.12 22.17
N GLN A 265 -15.69 15.78 22.56
CA GLN A 265 -16.88 15.89 21.70
C GLN A 265 -17.34 17.34 21.42
N ASN A 266 -16.88 18.33 22.20
CA ASN A 266 -17.37 19.72 22.12
C ASN A 266 -16.34 20.75 21.61
N ASP A 267 -15.19 20.31 21.10
CA ASP A 267 -14.22 21.24 20.51
C ASP A 267 -14.68 21.75 19.15
N LYS A 268 -15.03 23.04 19.09
CA LYS A 268 -15.53 23.71 17.86
C LYS A 268 -14.43 24.33 17.02
N ARG A 269 -13.17 24.29 17.49
CA ARG A 269 -12.04 24.87 16.77
C ARG A 269 -11.75 24.06 15.52
N SER A 270 -11.21 24.74 14.52
CA SER A 270 -10.94 24.20 13.20
C SER A 270 -9.45 24.21 12.86
N ILE A 271 -9.07 23.35 11.93
CA ILE A 271 -7.74 23.31 11.32
C ILE A 271 -7.83 23.64 9.83
N LEU A 272 -6.87 24.43 9.34
CA LEU A 272 -6.70 24.71 7.92
C LEU A 272 -6.06 23.52 7.20
N ILE A 273 -6.68 23.06 6.13
CA ILE A 273 -6.21 21.93 5.33
C ILE A 273 -6.12 22.38 3.88
N ARG A 274 -4.93 22.17 3.28
CA ARG A 274 -4.67 22.33 1.85
C ARG A 274 -4.54 20.95 1.24
N ILE A 275 -5.32 20.65 0.21
CA ILE A 275 -5.29 19.37 -0.50
C ILE A 275 -4.82 19.64 -1.92
N ILE A 276 -3.66 19.12 -2.28
CA ILE A 276 -3.05 19.29 -3.59
C ILE A 276 -3.26 18.00 -4.37
N CYS A 277 -4.00 18.08 -5.49
CA CYS A 277 -4.25 16.97 -6.39
C CYS A 277 -3.18 16.96 -7.49
N GLU A 278 -2.36 15.92 -7.55
CA GLU A 278 -1.31 15.74 -8.55
C GLU A 278 -1.08 14.25 -8.83
N GLU A 279 -1.36 13.84 -10.06
CA GLU A 279 -1.20 12.45 -10.52
C GLU A 279 0.25 12.16 -10.94
N ASN A 280 1.01 13.18 -11.38
CA ASN A 280 2.39 12.99 -11.81
C ASN A 280 3.34 12.87 -10.62
N GLU A 281 4.04 11.73 -10.54
CA GLU A 281 4.93 11.44 -9.40
C GLU A 281 6.07 12.44 -9.26
N ASP A 282 6.73 12.83 -10.36
CA ASP A 282 7.83 13.79 -10.33
C ASP A 282 7.38 15.17 -9.83
N ALA A 283 6.18 15.58 -10.22
CA ALA A 283 5.57 16.84 -9.78
C ALA A 283 5.23 16.79 -8.29
N ARG A 284 4.60 15.71 -7.82
CA ARG A 284 4.35 15.46 -6.40
C ARG A 284 5.63 15.57 -5.58
N ASP A 285 6.70 14.93 -6.04
CA ASP A 285 8.02 14.96 -5.42
C ASP A 285 8.62 16.37 -5.31
N ARG A 286 8.48 17.18 -6.38
CA ARG A 286 8.89 18.59 -6.35
C ARG A 286 8.07 19.39 -5.33
N ILE A 287 6.76 19.17 -5.25
CA ILE A 287 5.88 19.85 -4.30
C ILE A 287 6.23 19.46 -2.86
N ILE A 288 6.49 18.17 -2.60
CA ILE A 288 6.94 17.69 -1.29
C ILE A 288 8.21 18.42 -0.87
N ARG A 289 9.23 18.46 -1.75
CA ARG A 289 10.49 19.15 -1.47
C ARG A 289 10.31 20.64 -1.23
N ALA A 290 9.52 21.32 -2.07
CA ALA A 290 9.25 22.75 -1.93
C ALA A 290 8.52 23.09 -0.62
N THR A 291 7.48 22.32 -0.28
CA THR A 291 6.69 22.52 0.94
C THR A 291 7.53 22.30 2.21
N ASN A 292 8.50 21.39 2.15
CA ASN A 292 9.40 21.09 3.26
C ASN A 292 10.59 22.06 3.35
N SER A 293 11.00 22.69 2.25
CA SER A 293 12.16 23.60 2.17
C SER A 293 12.03 24.90 2.99
N GLN A 294 10.81 25.25 3.42
CA GLN A 294 10.56 26.44 4.24
C GLN A 294 11.02 26.30 5.70
N THR A 295 11.47 25.11 6.14
CA THR A 295 12.26 24.95 7.37
C THR A 295 13.63 24.37 7.05
N ALA A 296 14.66 24.77 7.80
CA ALA A 296 16.04 24.33 7.58
C ALA A 296 16.18 22.81 7.71
N ILE A 297 16.13 22.08 6.59
CA ILE A 297 16.39 20.64 6.48
C ILE A 297 17.83 20.44 6.01
N LEU A 298 18.55 19.51 6.65
CA LEU A 298 19.86 19.08 6.18
C LEU A 298 19.72 18.54 4.74
N PRO A 299 20.55 18.97 3.77
CA PRO A 299 20.45 18.52 2.39
C PRO A 299 20.44 16.98 2.24
N ALA A 300 21.16 16.26 3.10
CA ALA A 300 21.16 14.79 3.13
C ALA A 300 19.77 14.19 3.44
N SER A 301 18.93 14.86 4.24
CA SER A 301 17.56 14.44 4.54
C SER A 301 16.57 14.77 3.41
N LEU A 302 16.95 15.58 2.42
CA LEU A 302 16.11 15.80 1.22
C LEU A 302 16.22 14.63 0.23
N ARG A 303 17.31 13.87 0.30
CA ARG A 303 17.56 12.67 -0.52
C ARG A 303 17.18 11.36 0.18
N SER A 304 16.75 11.40 1.44
CA SER A 304 16.37 10.18 2.19
C SER A 304 15.20 9.40 1.59
N SER A 305 14.51 9.99 0.61
CA SER A 305 13.42 9.35 -0.13
C SER A 305 13.90 8.55 -1.34
N ASP A 306 15.14 8.76 -1.79
CA ASP A 306 15.73 8.10 -2.95
C ASP A 306 15.76 6.57 -2.75
N GLU A 307 15.64 5.82 -3.85
CA GLU A 307 15.51 4.36 -3.85
C GLU A 307 16.63 3.66 -3.08
N ILE A 308 17.88 4.14 -3.24
CA ILE A 308 19.06 3.60 -2.56
C ILE A 308 18.88 3.57 -1.03
N HIS A 309 18.29 4.61 -0.45
CA HIS A 309 18.08 4.68 0.98
C HIS A 309 17.04 3.66 1.44
N ARG A 310 15.97 3.45 0.65
CA ARG A 310 14.96 2.41 0.93
C ARG A 310 15.57 1.01 0.86
N ASN A 311 16.41 0.76 -0.15
CA ASN A 311 17.12 -0.52 -0.32
C ASN A 311 18.06 -0.80 0.88
N ILE A 312 18.80 0.22 1.35
CA ILE A 312 19.64 0.12 2.55
C ILE A 312 18.79 -0.17 3.79
N GLU A 313 17.65 0.51 3.94
CA GLU A 313 16.74 0.28 5.07
C GLU A 313 16.23 -1.16 5.11
N ASP A 314 15.75 -1.68 3.99
CA ASP A 314 15.23 -3.04 3.90
C ASP A 314 16.32 -4.08 4.22
N TYR A 315 17.53 -3.87 3.69
CA TYR A 315 18.68 -4.72 3.97
C TYR A 315 19.06 -4.73 5.46
N LEU A 316 19.20 -3.54 6.07
CA LEU A 316 19.55 -3.44 7.49
C LEU A 316 18.46 -4.02 8.38
N LYS A 317 17.19 -3.78 8.05
CA LYS A 317 16.03 -4.30 8.79
C LYS A 317 15.98 -5.81 8.80
N ALA A 318 16.30 -6.46 7.67
CA ALA A 318 16.42 -7.92 7.58
C ALA A 318 17.53 -8.48 8.47
N ASN A 319 18.51 -7.66 8.85
CA ASN A 319 19.64 -8.00 9.73
C ASN A 319 19.52 -7.41 11.15
N ASP A 320 18.31 -7.01 11.57
CA ASP A 320 18.01 -6.42 12.89
C ASP A 320 18.78 -5.12 13.20
N PHE A 321 19.10 -4.35 12.16
CA PHE A 321 19.53 -2.96 12.22
C PHE A 321 18.48 -2.04 11.59
N TYR A 322 18.48 -0.77 11.96
CA TYR A 322 17.40 0.14 11.60
C TYR A 322 17.96 1.41 10.97
N TYR A 323 17.81 1.54 9.65
CA TYR A 323 18.32 2.69 8.92
C TYR A 323 17.41 3.91 9.03
N ASP A 324 17.83 4.92 9.78
CA ASP A 324 17.02 6.10 10.09
C ASP A 324 17.02 7.09 8.91
N ARG A 325 16.28 6.74 7.84
CA ARG A 325 16.06 7.63 6.69
C ARG A 325 15.41 8.94 7.13
N LYS A 326 14.39 8.82 7.97
CA LYS A 326 13.70 9.93 8.63
C LYS A 326 14.21 10.00 10.05
N LYS A 327 14.84 11.12 10.41
CA LYS A 327 15.41 11.31 11.75
C LYS A 327 14.37 11.01 12.85
N ASN A 328 14.78 10.18 13.81
CA ASN A 328 14.02 9.67 14.97
C ASN A 328 12.94 8.61 14.67
N PHE A 329 12.80 8.13 13.43
CA PHE A 329 11.73 7.20 13.07
C PHE A 329 11.77 5.91 13.90
N TYR A 330 12.89 5.21 13.86
CA TYR A 330 13.01 3.95 14.59
C TYR A 330 13.09 4.14 16.10
N LYS A 331 13.57 5.31 16.55
CA LYS A 331 13.57 5.68 17.97
C LYS A 331 12.14 5.83 18.49
N ASN A 332 11.27 6.49 17.74
CA ASN A 332 9.85 6.67 18.07
C ASN A 332 9.07 5.34 18.02
N LEU A 333 9.53 4.37 17.22
CA LEU A 333 9.05 2.99 17.22
C LEU A 333 9.57 2.15 18.41
N GLY A 334 10.34 2.73 19.33
CA GLY A 334 10.89 2.05 20.50
C GLY A 334 12.05 1.10 20.20
N LYS A 335 12.71 1.24 19.03
CA LYS A 335 13.90 0.43 18.72
C LYS A 335 15.11 0.90 19.53
N LEU A 336 16.00 -0.05 19.85
CA LEU A 336 17.22 0.23 20.60
C LEU A 336 18.13 1.18 19.81
N VAL A 337 18.55 2.28 20.44
CA VAL A 337 19.40 3.31 19.81
C VAL A 337 20.69 2.74 19.25
N SER A 338 21.27 1.72 19.89
CA SER A 338 22.49 1.03 19.42
C SER A 338 22.32 0.28 18.09
N LYS A 339 21.09 0.01 17.68
CA LYS A 339 20.78 -0.65 16.40
C LYS A 339 20.32 0.34 15.33
N ILE A 340 20.24 1.63 15.65
CA ILE A 340 19.78 2.67 14.73
C ILE A 340 21.00 3.27 14.01
N ILE A 341 20.98 3.22 12.68
CA ILE A 341 22.05 3.71 11.81
C ILE A 341 21.51 4.95 11.08
N SER A 342 22.06 6.13 11.38
CA SER A 342 21.69 7.36 10.68
C SER A 342 22.37 7.45 9.30
N ILE A 343 21.79 8.24 8.39
CA ILE A 343 22.40 8.53 7.07
C ILE A 343 23.84 9.04 7.23
N ALA A 344 24.06 9.99 8.15
CA ALA A 344 25.37 10.57 8.37
C ALA A 344 26.39 9.55 8.91
N TYR A 345 25.96 8.68 9.82
CA TYR A 345 26.82 7.63 10.39
C TYR A 345 27.23 6.61 9.32
N LEU A 346 26.28 6.15 8.50
CA LEU A 346 26.58 5.23 7.41
C LEU A 346 27.53 5.87 6.38
N ALA A 347 27.29 7.12 6.01
CA ALA A 347 28.18 7.84 5.09
C ALA A 347 29.60 7.96 5.63
N GLN A 348 29.75 8.28 6.92
CA GLN A 348 31.06 8.33 7.58
C GLN A 348 31.77 6.97 7.56
N ALA A 349 31.04 5.89 7.88
CA ALA A 349 31.58 4.53 7.89
C ALA A 349 32.00 4.01 6.50
N MET A 350 31.42 4.55 5.42
CA MET A 350 31.83 4.24 4.05
C MET A 350 33.03 5.04 3.55
N MET A 351 33.34 6.17 4.20
CA MET A 351 34.49 7.03 3.86
C MET A 351 35.77 6.65 4.61
N THR A 352 35.65 5.85 5.67
CA THR A 352 36.75 5.22 6.40
C THR A 352 37.06 3.85 5.82
#